data_AF-A0A6L6TF72-F1
#
_entry.id   AF-A0A6L6TF72-F1
#
_cell.length_a   1.000
_cell.length_b   1.000
_cell.length_c   1.000
_cell.angle_alpha   90.00
_cell.angle_beta   90.00
_cell.angle_gamma   90.00
#
_symmetry.space_group_name_H-M   'P 1'
#
loop_
_entity.id
_entity.type
_entity.pdbx_description
1 polymer ?
#
loop_
_entity_poly.entity_id
_entity_poly.type
_entity_poly.pdbx_seq_one_letter_code
_entity_poly.pdbx_strand_id
1 'polypeptide(L)'
;MYKTLPPALLGAALITLIGCQSSPSADRPADVDPQALKTFTVNTQQALQRSIALAPTGEQMGAVTLQVTFDRQSAPVACKAEKAPFKYGALLPADVTPTDHQALASLVEALCWKTIYPVVPAALYNDDETVEVRAPIIVQLPRAVQAPGTARYRAIAQREYFWQQLLRDLPVTSIGKASVFYQANAQGKVDGCLVQLSPNPLREDAFRLDGNLQAQLNSRCMKLDLSKMPGFSSNEQGKAEGYSEVDYAPWMVGL
;
A
#
# COMPACT_ATOMS: atom_id res chain seq x y z
N MET A 1 7.74 -5.08 -44.68
CA MET A 1 9.04 -5.35 -44.02
C MET A 1 8.78 -5.51 -42.54
N TYR A 2 8.76 -6.76 -42.06
CA TYR A 2 8.57 -7.08 -40.66
C TYR A 2 9.87 -6.80 -39.91
N LYS A 3 9.90 -5.77 -39.06
CA LYS A 3 10.99 -5.55 -38.11
C LYS A 3 10.66 -6.34 -36.85
N THR A 4 11.37 -7.44 -36.68
CA THR A 4 11.48 -8.21 -35.44
C THR A 4 12.04 -7.32 -34.33
N LEU A 5 11.24 -7.08 -33.30
CA LEU A 5 11.70 -6.48 -32.03
C LEU A 5 12.50 -7.54 -31.25
N PRO A 6 13.61 -7.15 -30.60
CA PRO A 6 14.36 -8.05 -29.73
C PRO A 6 13.53 -8.34 -28.46
N PRO A 7 13.59 -9.58 -27.92
CA PRO A 7 12.88 -9.93 -26.71
C PRO A 7 13.43 -9.11 -25.55
N ALA A 8 12.58 -8.23 -25.03
CA ALA A 8 12.87 -7.45 -23.84
C ALA A 8 13.22 -8.38 -22.68
N LEU A 9 14.30 -8.04 -21.99
CA LEU A 9 14.67 -8.52 -20.66
C LEU A 9 13.47 -8.38 -19.72
N LEU A 10 12.74 -9.49 -19.57
CA LEU A 10 11.79 -9.70 -18.47
C LEU A 10 12.61 -9.76 -17.18
N GLY A 11 12.79 -8.62 -16.53
CA GLY A 11 13.22 -8.53 -15.14
C GLY A 11 12.14 -9.12 -14.24
N ALA A 12 12.05 -10.45 -14.19
CA ALA A 12 11.25 -11.17 -13.24
C ALA A 12 11.83 -10.93 -11.84
N ALA A 13 11.07 -10.28 -10.96
CA ALA A 13 11.34 -10.30 -9.53
C ALA A 13 11.15 -11.75 -9.05
N LEU A 14 12.23 -12.54 -9.06
CA LEU A 14 12.25 -13.90 -8.55
C LEU A 14 12.44 -13.83 -7.03
N ILE A 15 11.37 -14.05 -6.28
CA ILE A 15 11.44 -14.29 -4.83
C ILE A 15 11.36 -15.80 -4.62
N THR A 16 12.50 -16.45 -4.39
CA THR A 16 12.53 -17.81 -3.86
C THR A 16 12.46 -17.74 -2.33
N LEU A 17 11.24 -17.85 -1.79
CA LEU A 17 11.05 -18.12 -0.37
C LEU A 17 11.16 -19.64 -0.16
N ILE A 18 12.35 -20.09 0.24
CA ILE A 18 12.49 -21.37 0.95
C ILE A 18 11.58 -21.25 2.17
N GLY A 19 10.68 -22.22 2.31
CA GLY A 19 9.59 -22.21 3.29
C GLY A 19 10.05 -21.75 4.66
N CYS A 20 9.19 -20.96 5.32
CA CYS A 20 9.29 -20.67 6.73
C CYS A 20 9.55 -21.98 7.49
N GLN A 21 10.79 -22.19 7.95
CA GLN A 21 11.04 -23.13 9.02
C GLN A 21 10.37 -22.54 10.25
N SER A 22 9.10 -22.89 10.45
CA SER A 22 8.49 -22.80 11.76
C SER A 22 9.25 -23.80 12.62
N SER A 23 10.09 -23.32 13.53
CA SER A 23 10.30 -24.04 14.78
C SER A 23 8.91 -24.44 15.30
N PRO A 24 8.70 -25.67 15.77
CA PRO A 24 7.43 -26.05 16.37
C PRO A 24 7.34 -25.31 17.71
N SER A 25 6.95 -24.04 17.67
CA SER A 25 6.50 -23.32 18.85
C SER A 25 5.22 -24.02 19.31
N ALA A 26 5.19 -24.40 20.57
CA ALA A 26 4.10 -25.10 21.25
C ALA A 26 2.79 -24.29 21.37
N ASP A 27 2.63 -23.21 20.58
CA ASP A 27 1.56 -22.20 20.73
C ASP A 27 0.73 -22.01 19.45
N ARG A 28 0.83 -22.89 18.44
CA ARG A 28 -0.18 -22.87 17.37
C ARG A 28 -1.49 -23.38 17.99
N PRO A 29 -2.59 -22.61 17.99
CA PRO A 29 -3.86 -23.14 18.42
C PRO A 29 -4.15 -24.36 17.55
N ALA A 30 -4.42 -25.51 18.17
CA ALA A 30 -4.56 -26.79 17.48
C ALA A 30 -5.71 -26.79 16.43
N ASP A 31 -6.56 -25.75 16.46
CA ASP A 31 -7.80 -25.61 15.69
C ASP A 31 -7.72 -24.61 14.52
N VAL A 32 -6.54 -24.09 14.19
CA VAL A 32 -6.42 -23.18 13.03
C VAL A 32 -6.45 -23.99 11.73
N ASP A 33 -7.46 -23.76 10.88
CA ASP A 33 -7.49 -24.29 9.52
C ASP A 33 -6.19 -23.94 8.75
N PRO A 34 -5.40 -24.94 8.32
CA PRO A 34 -4.15 -24.71 7.59
C PRO A 34 -4.33 -23.89 6.30
N GLN A 35 -5.45 -24.04 5.60
CA GLN A 35 -5.69 -23.33 4.35
C GLN A 35 -6.07 -21.86 4.59
N ALA A 36 -6.88 -21.57 5.61
CA ALA A 36 -7.15 -20.20 6.07
C ALA A 36 -5.86 -19.49 6.51
N LEU A 37 -5.01 -20.15 7.30
CA LEU A 37 -3.72 -19.60 7.74
C LEU A 37 -2.79 -19.29 6.56
N LYS A 38 -2.71 -20.21 5.59
CA LYS A 38 -1.91 -20.02 4.37
C LYS A 38 -2.42 -18.82 3.56
N THR A 39 -3.73 -18.74 3.35
CA THR A 39 -4.36 -17.63 2.61
C THR A 39 -4.11 -16.29 3.30
N PHE A 40 -4.31 -16.23 4.62
CA PHE A 40 -4.05 -15.04 5.41
C PHE A 40 -2.59 -14.59 5.30
N THR A 41 -1.64 -15.53 5.40
CA THR A 41 -0.20 -15.25 5.31
C THR A 41 0.16 -14.66 3.94
N VAL A 42 -0.28 -15.31 2.85
CA VAL A 42 0.01 -14.86 1.49
C VAL A 42 -0.60 -13.48 1.22
N ASN A 43 -1.87 -13.27 1.60
CA ASN A 43 -2.55 -12.00 1.37
C ASN A 43 -1.94 -10.86 2.19
N THR A 44 -1.52 -11.13 3.43
CA THR A 44 -0.81 -10.16 4.27
C THR A 44 0.54 -9.77 3.65
N GLN A 45 1.30 -10.75 3.16
CA GLN A 45 2.57 -10.49 2.46
C GLN A 45 2.36 -9.64 1.21
N GLN A 46 1.36 -9.97 0.38
CA GLN A 46 1.03 -9.21 -0.82
C GLN A 46 0.59 -7.78 -0.50
N ALA A 47 -0.22 -7.59 0.56
CA ALA A 47 -0.66 -6.27 1.00
C ALA A 47 0.53 -5.38 1.38
N LEU A 48 1.46 -5.91 2.20
CA LEU A 48 2.67 -5.20 2.61
C LEU A 48 3.60 -4.90 1.43
N GLN A 49 3.83 -5.87 0.54
CA GLN A 49 4.64 -5.68 -0.66
C GLN A 49 4.07 -4.58 -1.56
N ARG A 50 2.75 -4.58 -1.77
CA ARG A 50 2.08 -3.54 -2.55
C ARG A 50 2.20 -2.17 -1.88
N SER A 51 2.04 -2.10 -0.56
CA SER A 51 2.20 -0.86 0.22
C SER A 51 3.62 -0.29 0.07
N ILE A 52 4.65 -1.11 0.22
CA ILE A 52 6.06 -0.72 0.02
C ILE A 52 6.31 -0.28 -1.42
N ALA A 53 5.77 -1.00 -2.41
CA ALA A 53 5.90 -0.63 -3.80
C ALA A 53 5.27 0.74 -4.10
N LEU A 54 4.17 1.09 -3.42
CA LEU A 54 3.47 2.35 -3.61
C LEU A 54 3.94 3.48 -2.67
N ALA A 55 5.00 3.26 -1.90
CA ALA A 55 5.52 4.25 -0.96
C ALA A 55 6.15 5.45 -1.70
N PRO A 56 5.76 6.71 -1.40
CA PRO A 56 6.37 7.91 -1.97
C PRO A 56 7.72 8.22 -1.27
N THR A 57 8.71 7.36 -1.49
CA THR A 57 10.04 7.46 -0.89
C THR A 57 11.14 7.55 -1.95
N GLY A 58 12.33 7.99 -1.55
CA GLY A 58 13.56 7.81 -2.33
C GLY A 58 14.05 6.36 -2.30
N GLU A 59 15.32 6.17 -2.62
CA GLU A 59 15.99 4.87 -2.52
C GLU A 59 15.86 4.28 -1.11
N GLN A 60 15.45 3.01 -1.01
CA GLN A 60 15.32 2.30 0.26
C GLN A 60 15.78 0.86 0.11
N MET A 61 16.78 0.47 0.89
CA MET A 61 17.41 -0.84 0.78
C MET A 61 17.69 -1.38 2.17
N GLY A 62 17.09 -2.51 2.54
CA GLY A 62 17.33 -3.06 3.88
C GLY A 62 16.35 -4.15 4.27
N ALA A 63 16.48 -4.61 5.51
CA ALA A 63 15.55 -5.56 6.11
C ALA A 63 15.20 -5.15 7.54
N VAL A 64 13.92 -5.27 7.90
CA VAL A 64 13.39 -5.10 9.25
C VAL A 64 12.49 -6.28 9.60
N THR A 65 12.31 -6.57 10.89
CA THR A 65 11.21 -7.43 11.34
C THR A 65 10.05 -6.51 11.72
N LEU A 66 8.96 -6.58 10.98
CA LEU A 66 7.73 -5.87 11.31
C LEU A 66 6.88 -6.74 12.24
N GLN A 67 6.51 -6.19 13.39
CA GLN A 67 5.48 -6.69 14.28
C GLN A 67 4.22 -5.85 14.09
N VAL A 68 3.10 -6.51 13.77
CA VAL A 68 1.78 -5.88 13.67
C VAL A 68 0.87 -6.55 14.69
N THR A 69 0.19 -5.75 15.51
CA THR A 69 -0.90 -6.22 16.35
C THR A 69 -2.22 -5.84 15.71
N PHE A 70 -3.09 -6.81 15.53
CA PHE A 70 -4.44 -6.63 15.00
C PHE A 70 -5.47 -6.72 16.11
N ASP A 71 -6.49 -5.87 16.06
CA ASP A 71 -7.71 -6.05 16.85
C ASP A 71 -8.67 -7.07 16.20
N ARG A 72 -9.79 -7.34 16.87
CA ARG A 72 -10.86 -8.24 16.39
C ARG A 72 -11.50 -7.82 15.05
N GLN A 73 -11.34 -6.56 14.62
CA GLN A 73 -11.75 -6.07 13.30
C GLN A 73 -10.65 -6.26 12.24
N SER A 74 -9.53 -6.89 12.61
CA SER A 74 -8.33 -6.99 11.78
C SER A 74 -7.78 -5.63 11.36
N ALA A 75 -8.00 -4.59 12.18
CA ALA A 75 -7.35 -3.30 12.04
C ALA A 75 -6.01 -3.32 12.78
N PRO A 76 -4.93 -2.74 12.20
CA PRO A 76 -3.69 -2.59 12.93
C PRO A 76 -3.92 -1.65 14.12
N VAL A 77 -3.52 -2.07 15.32
CA VAL A 77 -3.56 -1.27 16.55
C VAL A 77 -2.17 -1.04 17.15
N ALA A 78 -1.16 -1.75 16.67
CA ALA A 78 0.24 -1.45 16.90
C ALA A 78 1.09 -1.89 15.71
N CYS A 79 2.06 -1.06 15.33
CA CYS A 79 3.06 -1.34 14.31
C CYS A 79 4.44 -1.03 14.89
N LYS A 80 5.36 -1.99 14.86
CA LYS A 80 6.74 -1.81 15.32
C LYS A 80 7.71 -2.51 14.39
N ALA A 81 8.72 -1.81 13.93
CA ALA A 81 9.79 -2.35 13.10
C ALA A 81 11.09 -2.47 13.91
N GLU A 82 11.59 -3.69 14.03
CA GLU A 82 12.84 -4.01 14.72
C GLU A 82 13.93 -4.42 13.73
N LYS A 83 15.18 -4.47 14.22
CA LYS A 83 16.31 -4.91 13.39
C LYS A 83 16.08 -6.36 12.95
N ALA A 84 16.14 -6.60 11.65
CA ALA A 84 16.03 -7.96 11.13
C ALA A 84 17.26 -8.81 11.51
N PRO A 85 17.09 -10.12 11.72
CA PRO A 85 18.21 -11.06 11.76
C PRO A 85 19.13 -10.92 10.53
N PHE A 86 20.44 -11.04 10.74
CA PHE A 86 21.47 -10.83 9.71
C PHE A 86 21.20 -11.57 8.39
N LYS A 87 20.66 -12.80 8.47
CA LYS A 87 20.29 -13.62 7.31
C LYS A 87 19.38 -12.92 6.29
N TYR A 88 18.55 -11.98 6.72
CA TYR A 88 17.66 -11.23 5.81
C TYR A 88 18.37 -10.05 5.16
N GLY A 89 19.30 -9.40 5.87
CA GLY A 89 20.18 -8.38 5.28
C GLY A 89 21.15 -8.98 4.26
N ALA A 90 21.59 -10.22 4.47
CA ALA A 90 22.44 -10.96 3.53
C ALA A 90 21.75 -11.30 2.19
N LEU A 91 20.43 -11.08 2.06
CA LEU A 91 19.68 -11.24 0.82
C LEU A 91 19.69 -9.97 -0.06
N LEU A 92 20.24 -8.87 0.44
CA LEU A 92 20.39 -7.64 -0.34
C LEU A 92 21.53 -7.78 -1.36
N PRO A 93 21.43 -7.14 -2.54
CA PRO A 93 22.54 -7.09 -3.48
C PRO A 93 23.80 -6.51 -2.83
N ALA A 94 24.97 -7.10 -3.14
CA ALA A 94 26.24 -6.76 -2.48
C ALA A 94 26.75 -5.35 -2.81
N ASP A 95 26.27 -4.76 -3.91
CA ASP A 95 26.64 -3.44 -4.42
C ASP A 95 25.77 -2.30 -3.87
N VAL A 96 24.85 -2.61 -2.96
CA VAL A 96 23.88 -1.66 -2.43
C VAL A 96 24.25 -1.23 -1.02
N THR A 97 24.19 0.09 -0.78
CA THR A 97 24.30 0.64 0.57
C THR A 97 22.94 0.54 1.29
N PRO A 98 22.85 -0.16 2.43
CA PRO A 98 21.62 -0.22 3.19
C PRO A 98 21.19 1.17 3.70
N THR A 99 19.90 1.45 3.70
CA THR A 99 19.31 2.57 4.43
C THR A 99 19.68 2.43 5.91
N ASP A 100 19.90 3.56 6.57
CA ASP A 100 19.88 3.66 8.02
C ASP A 100 18.68 2.91 8.63
N HIS A 101 18.92 2.14 9.69
CA HIS A 101 17.91 1.26 10.28
C HIS A 101 16.72 2.04 10.85
N GLN A 102 16.95 3.19 11.49
CA GLN A 102 15.89 3.99 12.10
C GLN A 102 15.00 4.62 11.02
N ALA A 103 15.61 5.12 9.94
CA ALA A 103 14.86 5.64 8.80
C ALA A 103 14.01 4.55 8.12
N LEU A 104 14.57 3.35 7.94
CA LEU A 104 13.86 2.22 7.34
C LEU A 104 12.72 1.71 8.24
N ALA A 105 12.96 1.61 9.55
CA ALA A 105 11.95 1.22 10.52
C ALA A 105 10.76 2.19 10.51
N SER A 106 11.03 3.50 10.58
CA SER A 106 10.00 4.55 10.52
C SER A 106 9.16 4.46 9.25
N LEU A 107 9.79 4.20 8.09
CA LEU A 107 9.07 4.01 6.82
C LEU A 107 8.14 2.79 6.89
N VAL A 108 8.65 1.64 7.33
CA VAL A 108 7.86 0.40 7.37
C VAL A 108 6.71 0.50 8.38
N GLU A 109 6.92 1.17 9.51
CA GLU A 109 5.85 1.46 10.48
C GLU A 109 4.77 2.38 9.89
N ALA A 110 5.15 3.46 9.20
CA ALA A 110 4.19 4.33 8.52
C ALA A 110 3.38 3.58 7.45
N LEU A 111 4.03 2.69 6.69
CA LEU A 111 3.36 1.83 5.71
C LEU A 111 2.45 0.80 6.36
N CYS A 112 2.81 0.28 7.53
CA CYS A 112 1.98 -0.64 8.29
C CYS A 112 0.63 0.00 8.64
N TRP A 113 0.63 1.25 9.10
CA TRP A 113 -0.58 2.02 9.36
C TRP A 113 -1.38 2.38 8.09
N LYS A 114 -0.72 2.49 6.93
CA LYS A 114 -1.36 2.79 5.64
C LYS A 114 -1.76 1.55 4.83
N THR A 115 -1.73 0.35 5.42
CA THR A 115 -2.02 -0.91 4.69
C THR A 115 -3.43 -1.44 5.01
N ILE A 116 -4.13 -1.91 3.97
CA ILE A 116 -5.33 -2.73 4.12
C ILE A 116 -4.93 -4.20 4.22
N TYR A 117 -5.18 -4.80 5.38
CA TYR A 117 -4.88 -6.21 5.64
C TYR A 117 -6.09 -7.10 5.36
N PRO A 118 -5.88 -8.39 5.00
CA PRO A 118 -6.96 -9.37 4.94
C PRO A 118 -7.57 -9.59 6.33
N VAL A 119 -8.74 -10.22 6.36
CA VAL A 119 -9.37 -10.66 7.62
C VAL A 119 -8.47 -11.70 8.29
N VAL A 120 -8.18 -11.49 9.57
CA VAL A 120 -7.45 -12.44 10.42
C VAL A 120 -8.38 -13.62 10.73
N PRO A 121 -7.95 -14.88 10.49
CA PRO A 121 -8.71 -16.05 10.89
C PRO A 121 -9.08 -16.02 12.39
N ALA A 122 -10.36 -16.24 12.71
CA ALA A 122 -10.89 -16.13 14.07
C ALA A 122 -10.09 -16.96 15.10
N ALA A 123 -9.65 -18.16 14.70
CA ALA A 123 -8.89 -19.07 15.54
C ALA A 123 -7.47 -18.58 15.91
N LEU A 124 -6.99 -17.48 15.32
CA LEU A 124 -5.69 -16.90 15.66
C LEU A 124 -5.76 -15.91 16.83
N TYR A 125 -6.95 -15.35 17.11
CA TYR A 125 -7.11 -14.37 18.19
C TYR A 125 -6.84 -15.00 19.55
N ASN A 126 -6.10 -14.27 20.39
CA ASN A 126 -5.90 -14.61 21.79
C ASN A 126 -7.12 -14.18 22.64
N ASP A 127 -7.05 -14.45 23.95
CA ASP A 127 -8.10 -14.11 24.91
C ASP A 127 -8.38 -12.59 25.00
N ASP A 128 -7.39 -11.75 24.67
CA ASP A 128 -7.52 -10.28 24.62
C ASP A 128 -8.15 -9.79 23.29
N GLU A 129 -8.67 -10.69 22.46
CA GLU A 129 -9.20 -10.41 21.12
C GLU A 129 -8.18 -9.72 20.18
N THR A 130 -6.90 -10.04 20.35
CA THR A 130 -5.80 -9.53 19.51
C THR A 130 -4.99 -10.62 18.84
N VAL A 131 -4.30 -10.27 17.75
CA VAL A 131 -3.31 -11.13 17.09
C VAL A 131 -2.04 -10.38 16.82
N GLU A 132 -0.91 -10.97 17.21
CA GLU A 132 0.41 -10.49 16.82
C GLU A 132 0.95 -11.27 15.62
N VAL A 133 1.31 -10.55 14.55
CA VAL A 133 2.00 -11.10 13.39
C VAL A 133 3.40 -10.51 13.32
N ARG A 134 4.42 -11.38 13.24
CA ARG A 134 5.81 -10.99 12.97
C ARG A 134 6.23 -11.42 11.58
N ALA A 135 6.67 -10.47 10.76
CA ALA A 135 7.10 -10.73 9.40
C ALA A 135 8.46 -10.06 9.11
N PRO A 136 9.46 -10.80 8.61
CA PRO A 136 10.65 -10.19 8.04
C PRO A 136 10.26 -9.47 6.74
N ILE A 137 10.55 -8.18 6.67
CA ILE A 137 10.30 -7.33 5.52
C ILE A 137 11.63 -6.94 4.91
N ILE A 138 11.83 -7.30 3.64
CA ILE A 138 12.99 -6.90 2.85
C ILE A 138 12.51 -5.81 1.90
N VAL A 139 13.06 -4.61 2.05
CA VAL A 139 12.75 -3.45 1.22
C VAL A 139 13.85 -3.32 0.17
N GLN A 140 13.44 -3.36 -1.11
CA GLN A 140 14.32 -3.17 -2.25
C GLN A 140 13.69 -2.18 -3.22
N LEU A 141 13.93 -0.89 -2.97
CA LEU A 141 13.46 0.22 -3.78
C LEU A 141 14.69 0.94 -4.35
N PRO A 142 15.29 0.42 -5.44
CA PRO A 142 16.51 0.99 -5.99
C PRO A 142 16.27 2.38 -6.58
N ARG A 143 17.30 3.23 -6.54
CA ARG A 143 17.23 4.62 -7.02
C ARG A 143 16.69 4.77 -8.44
N ALA A 144 17.03 3.86 -9.35
CA ALA A 144 16.57 3.91 -10.74
C ALA A 144 15.04 3.85 -10.87
N VAL A 145 14.37 3.13 -9.97
CA VAL A 145 12.91 2.97 -9.95
C VAL A 145 12.23 4.12 -9.19
N GLN A 146 12.94 4.71 -8.21
CA GLN A 146 12.45 5.81 -7.37
C GLN A 146 12.83 7.20 -7.90
N ALA A 147 13.56 7.27 -9.01
CA ALA A 147 14.04 8.54 -9.55
C ALA A 147 12.88 9.49 -9.88
N PRO A 148 12.98 10.77 -9.47
CA PRO A 148 12.02 11.79 -9.88
C PRO A 148 11.84 11.83 -11.39
N GLY A 149 10.61 12.06 -11.85
CA GLY A 149 10.28 12.17 -13.28
C GLY A 149 9.99 10.85 -13.99
N THR A 150 10.22 9.69 -13.35
CA THR A 150 9.75 8.40 -13.88
C THR A 150 8.22 8.32 -13.87
N ALA A 151 7.64 7.52 -14.78
CA ALA A 151 6.19 7.29 -14.81
C ALA A 151 5.67 6.72 -13.48
N ARG A 152 6.44 5.82 -12.86
CA ARG A 152 6.14 5.26 -11.54
C ARG A 152 6.12 6.33 -10.46
N TYR A 153 7.18 7.14 -10.35
CA TYR A 153 7.26 8.21 -9.37
C TYR A 153 6.06 9.16 -9.50
N ARG A 154 5.73 9.56 -10.74
CA ARG A 154 4.54 10.39 -10.99
C ARG A 154 3.25 9.71 -10.53
N ALA A 155 3.03 8.43 -10.86
CA ALA A 155 1.83 7.71 -10.47
C ALA A 155 1.67 7.61 -8.93
N ILE A 156 2.77 7.35 -8.21
CA ILE A 156 2.78 7.30 -6.75
C ILE A 156 2.49 8.68 -6.15
N ALA A 157 3.17 9.72 -6.65
CA ALA A 157 3.00 11.08 -6.16
C ALA A 157 1.58 11.62 -6.45
N GLN A 158 0.99 11.26 -7.59
CA GLN A 158 -0.40 11.57 -7.92
C GLN A 158 -1.38 10.84 -7.00
N ARG A 159 -1.18 9.54 -6.74
CA ARG A 159 -2.00 8.77 -5.81
C ARG A 159 -1.97 9.39 -4.41
N GLU A 160 -0.79 9.75 -3.91
CA GLU A 160 -0.63 10.41 -2.61
C GLU A 160 -1.32 11.77 -2.60
N TYR A 161 -1.20 12.58 -3.67
CA TYR A 161 -1.94 13.83 -3.81
C TYR A 161 -3.45 13.61 -3.66
N PHE A 162 -4.05 12.67 -4.39
CA PHE A 162 -5.49 12.39 -4.28
C PHE A 162 -5.87 11.91 -2.89
N TRP A 163 -5.07 11.03 -2.26
CA TRP A 163 -5.34 10.56 -0.90
C TRP A 163 -5.34 11.73 0.10
N GLN A 164 -4.31 12.59 0.03
CA GLN A 164 -4.18 13.75 0.92
C GLN A 164 -5.31 14.76 0.75
N GLN A 165 -5.68 15.09 -0.49
CA GLN A 165 -6.69 16.11 -0.75
C GLN A 165 -8.12 15.61 -0.53
N LEU A 166 -8.37 14.31 -0.74
CA LEU A 166 -9.71 13.76 -0.67
C LEU A 166 -10.02 13.12 0.68
N LEU A 167 -9.12 12.29 1.22
CA LEU A 167 -9.44 11.34 2.31
C LEU A 167 -8.82 11.67 3.66
N ARG A 168 -7.61 12.28 3.71
CA ARG A 168 -6.82 12.43 4.95
C ARG A 168 -7.63 12.88 6.18
N ASP A 169 -8.48 13.89 5.97
CA ASP A 169 -9.24 14.56 7.03
C ASP A 169 -10.73 14.19 7.01
N LEU A 170 -11.10 13.08 6.37
CA LEU A 170 -12.48 12.59 6.34
C LEU A 170 -12.65 11.40 7.30
N PRO A 171 -13.68 11.42 8.16
CA PRO A 171 -14.05 10.21 8.87
C PRO A 171 -14.56 9.18 7.85
N VAL A 172 -13.99 7.98 7.90
CA VAL A 172 -14.47 6.83 7.13
C VAL A 172 -14.81 5.70 8.08
N THR A 173 -15.93 5.03 7.84
CA THR A 173 -16.46 3.98 8.72
C THR A 173 -16.46 2.59 8.04
N SER A 174 -16.11 2.55 6.75
CA SER A 174 -15.98 1.32 5.96
C SER A 174 -14.58 1.21 5.36
N ILE A 175 -14.26 0.04 4.82
CA ILE A 175 -13.00 -0.22 4.13
C ILE A 175 -13.27 -0.37 2.64
N GLY A 176 -12.54 0.35 1.80
CA GLY A 176 -12.77 0.31 0.37
C GLY A 176 -11.72 1.01 -0.47
N LYS A 177 -12.11 1.28 -1.72
CA LYS A 177 -11.36 2.04 -2.70
C LYS A 177 -12.19 3.23 -3.17
N ALA A 178 -11.54 4.37 -3.34
CA ALA A 178 -12.10 5.50 -4.06
C ALA A 178 -11.38 5.62 -5.42
N SER A 179 -12.14 5.41 -6.49
CA SER A 179 -11.70 5.58 -7.87
C SER A 179 -12.09 6.99 -8.32
N VAL A 180 -11.11 7.78 -8.72
CA VAL A 180 -11.25 9.20 -9.06
C VAL A 180 -11.05 9.37 -10.55
N PHE A 181 -12.05 9.89 -11.25
CA PHE A 181 -12.00 10.26 -12.66
C PHE A 181 -12.12 11.77 -12.75
N TYR A 182 -11.19 12.44 -13.42
CA TYR A 182 -11.19 13.91 -13.48
C TYR A 182 -10.99 14.43 -14.90
N GLN A 183 -11.47 15.65 -15.10
CA GLN A 183 -11.22 16.54 -16.23
C GLN A 183 -10.88 17.94 -15.67
N ALA A 184 -9.92 18.61 -16.29
CA ALA A 184 -9.49 19.93 -15.90
C ALA A 184 -8.96 20.72 -17.11
N ASN A 185 -8.90 22.04 -16.97
CA ASN A 185 -8.30 22.92 -17.96
C ASN A 185 -6.78 23.05 -17.78
N ALA A 186 -6.11 23.79 -18.68
CA ALA A 186 -4.66 24.00 -18.67
C ALA A 186 -4.13 24.69 -17.40
N GLN A 187 -4.97 25.40 -16.66
CA GLN A 187 -4.61 26.02 -15.38
C GLN A 187 -4.76 25.05 -14.19
N GLY A 188 -5.17 23.80 -14.43
CA GLY A 188 -5.38 22.80 -13.38
C GLY A 188 -6.71 22.94 -12.63
N LYS A 189 -7.63 23.79 -13.12
CA LYS A 189 -8.97 23.90 -12.55
C LYS A 189 -9.83 22.74 -13.04
N VAL A 190 -10.40 21.99 -12.10
CA VAL A 190 -11.31 20.88 -12.39
C VAL A 190 -12.63 21.40 -12.95
N ASP A 191 -13.05 20.87 -14.10
CA ASP A 191 -14.34 21.15 -14.74
C ASP A 191 -15.27 19.92 -14.74
N GLY A 192 -14.73 18.72 -14.51
CA GLY A 192 -15.50 17.52 -14.24
C GLY A 192 -14.75 16.58 -13.29
N CYS A 193 -15.44 16.02 -12.30
CA CYS A 193 -14.90 14.94 -11.50
C CYS A 193 -15.99 13.99 -11.03
N LEU A 194 -15.66 12.70 -11.03
CA LEU A 194 -16.45 11.63 -10.46
C LEU A 194 -15.57 10.79 -9.53
N VAL A 195 -16.04 10.61 -8.30
CA VAL A 195 -15.49 9.68 -7.33
C VAL A 195 -16.48 8.53 -7.12
N GLN A 196 -16.02 7.31 -7.35
CA GLN A 196 -16.77 6.07 -7.14
C GLN A 196 -16.16 5.28 -5.99
N LEU A 197 -17.01 4.85 -5.06
CA LEU A 197 -16.62 3.97 -3.96
C LEU A 197 -16.87 2.51 -4.33
N SER A 198 -15.88 1.66 -4.10
CA SER A 198 -15.96 0.21 -4.38
C SER A 198 -15.29 -0.61 -3.26
N PRO A 199 -15.65 -1.91 -3.12
CA PRO A 199 -15.01 -2.78 -2.14
C PRO A 199 -13.51 -2.96 -2.42
N ASN A 200 -12.73 -3.10 -1.34
CA ASN A 200 -11.35 -3.59 -1.45
C ASN A 200 -11.36 -5.13 -1.49
N PRO A 201 -10.66 -5.79 -2.43
CA PRO A 201 -10.66 -7.25 -2.56
C PRO A 201 -10.21 -8.03 -1.33
N LEU A 202 -9.42 -7.41 -0.43
CA LEU A 202 -8.99 -8.06 0.82
C LEU A 202 -10.06 -7.99 1.92
N ARG A 203 -11.08 -7.12 1.74
CA ARG A 203 -12.04 -6.71 2.77
C ARG A 203 -13.42 -6.40 2.18
N GLU A 204 -13.89 -7.23 1.24
CA GLU A 204 -15.16 -7.00 0.53
C GLU A 204 -16.35 -6.86 1.49
N ASP A 205 -16.44 -7.71 2.51
CA ASP A 205 -17.53 -7.70 3.51
C ASP A 205 -17.52 -6.48 4.44
N ALA A 206 -16.38 -5.80 4.56
CA ALA A 206 -16.24 -4.59 5.36
C ALA A 206 -16.56 -3.32 4.58
N PHE A 207 -16.85 -3.44 3.28
CA PHE A 207 -17.29 -2.33 2.46
C PHE A 207 -18.78 -2.05 2.71
N ARG A 208 -19.10 -0.78 2.91
CA ARG A 208 -20.45 -0.25 2.91
C ARG A 208 -20.46 0.99 2.04
N LEU A 209 -21.37 1.04 1.08
CA LEU A 209 -21.56 2.22 0.26
C LEU A 209 -22.11 3.36 1.13
N ASP A 210 -21.27 4.35 1.38
CA ASP A 210 -21.64 5.56 2.12
C ASP A 210 -21.88 6.71 1.13
N GLY A 211 -23.15 7.04 0.91
CA GLY A 211 -23.55 8.11 0.01
C GLY A 211 -23.08 9.50 0.45
N ASN A 212 -22.96 9.73 1.76
CA ASN A 212 -22.47 11.01 2.29
C ASN A 212 -20.97 11.14 2.05
N LEU A 213 -20.19 10.09 2.34
CA LEU A 213 -18.76 10.05 2.01
C LEU A 213 -18.54 10.27 0.51
N GLN A 214 -19.28 9.56 -0.34
CA GLN A 214 -19.16 9.73 -1.80
C GLN A 214 -19.52 11.15 -2.26
N ALA A 215 -20.57 11.76 -1.71
CA ALA A 215 -20.93 13.13 -2.03
C ALA A 215 -19.84 14.13 -1.60
N GLN A 216 -19.26 13.96 -0.42
CA GLN A 216 -18.16 14.78 0.08
C GLN A 216 -16.90 14.64 -0.80
N LEU A 217 -16.55 13.41 -1.18
CA LEU A 217 -15.39 13.17 -2.06
C LEU A 217 -15.60 13.78 -3.45
N ASN A 218 -16.81 13.67 -4.03
CA ASN A 218 -17.14 14.34 -5.28
C ASN A 218 -17.01 15.87 -5.15
N SER A 219 -17.53 16.45 -4.06
CA SER A 219 -17.42 17.90 -3.81
C SER A 219 -15.98 18.36 -3.63
N ARG A 220 -15.16 17.61 -2.88
CA ARG A 220 -13.72 17.88 -2.73
C ARG A 220 -12.99 17.75 -4.05
N CYS A 221 -13.31 16.72 -4.84
CA CYS A 221 -12.68 16.49 -6.13
C CYS A 221 -12.92 17.65 -7.11
N MET A 222 -14.15 18.16 -7.18
CA MET A 222 -14.48 19.34 -7.99
C MET A 222 -13.74 20.62 -7.57
N LYS A 223 -13.19 20.66 -6.35
CA LYS A 223 -12.45 21.81 -5.80
C LYS A 223 -10.93 21.61 -5.84
N LEU A 224 -10.45 20.50 -6.38
CA LEU A 224 -9.02 20.26 -6.49
C LEU A 224 -8.35 21.31 -7.38
N ASP A 225 -7.12 21.62 -7.01
CA ASP A 225 -6.20 22.42 -7.81
C ASP A 225 -5.15 21.47 -8.38
N LEU A 226 -5.41 20.96 -9.59
CA LEU A 226 -4.54 19.96 -10.23
C LEU A 226 -3.22 20.57 -10.69
N SER A 227 -3.06 21.89 -10.71
CA SER A 227 -1.74 22.50 -10.97
C SER A 227 -0.71 22.11 -9.91
N LYS A 228 -1.17 21.78 -8.70
CA LYS A 228 -0.34 21.26 -7.60
C LYS A 228 -0.13 19.75 -7.65
N MET A 229 -0.81 19.04 -8.55
CA MET A 229 -0.64 17.61 -8.70
C MET A 229 0.70 17.32 -9.39
N PRO A 230 1.56 16.47 -8.80
CA PRO A 230 2.84 16.14 -9.39
C PRO A 230 2.72 15.59 -10.82
N GLY A 231 3.44 16.21 -11.75
CA GLY A 231 3.41 15.84 -13.17
C GLY A 231 2.13 16.18 -13.91
N PHE A 232 1.33 17.14 -13.40
CA PHE A 232 0.19 17.67 -14.12
C PHE A 232 0.59 18.28 -15.47
N SER A 233 -0.15 17.93 -16.52
CA SER A 233 -0.04 18.52 -17.84
C SER A 233 -1.36 18.40 -18.58
N SER A 234 -1.71 19.38 -19.41
CA SER A 234 -2.82 19.28 -20.35
C SER A 234 -2.35 18.80 -21.72
N ASN A 235 -3.29 18.28 -22.52
CA ASN A 235 -3.10 18.00 -23.93
C ASN A 235 -3.03 19.30 -24.75
N GLU A 236 -2.86 19.17 -26.07
CA GLU A 236 -2.76 20.31 -27.02
C GLU A 236 -4.02 21.19 -27.06
N GLN A 237 -5.17 20.66 -26.66
CA GLN A 237 -6.44 21.38 -26.56
C GLN A 237 -6.61 22.10 -25.21
N GLY A 238 -5.59 22.05 -24.34
CA GLY A 238 -5.65 22.62 -23.00
C GLY A 238 -6.54 21.85 -22.03
N LYS A 239 -6.85 20.57 -22.32
CA LYS A 239 -7.62 19.67 -21.44
C LYS A 239 -6.70 18.66 -20.78
N ALA A 240 -6.86 18.45 -19.49
CA ALA A 240 -6.25 17.35 -18.75
C ALA A 240 -7.34 16.39 -18.31
N GLU A 241 -7.15 15.10 -18.49
CA GLU A 241 -8.06 14.07 -18.01
C GLU A 241 -7.26 12.90 -17.46
N GLY A 242 -7.83 12.17 -16.51
CA GLY A 242 -7.11 11.07 -15.90
C GLY A 242 -7.91 10.32 -14.84
N TYR A 243 -7.18 9.40 -14.22
CA TYR A 243 -7.73 8.44 -13.28
C TYR A 243 -6.73 8.15 -12.16
N SER A 244 -7.23 8.01 -10.94
CA SER A 244 -6.45 7.55 -9.78
C SER A 244 -7.29 6.65 -8.90
N GLU A 245 -6.63 5.76 -8.15
CA GLU A 245 -7.28 4.97 -7.11
C GLU A 245 -6.53 5.12 -5.80
N VAL A 246 -7.30 5.25 -4.72
CA VAL A 246 -6.78 5.33 -3.36
C VAL A 246 -7.59 4.37 -2.46
N ASP A 247 -6.87 3.59 -1.65
CA ASP A 247 -7.51 2.76 -0.63
C ASP A 247 -7.84 3.62 0.60
N TYR A 248 -8.91 3.27 1.30
CA TYR A 248 -9.28 3.90 2.57
C TYR A 248 -9.77 2.87 3.59
N ALA A 249 -9.50 3.15 4.85
CA ALA A 249 -10.01 2.44 6.00
C ALA A 249 -10.02 3.36 7.23
N PRO A 250 -10.80 3.02 8.28
CA PRO A 250 -10.92 3.87 9.47
C PRO A 250 -9.59 4.19 10.16
N TRP A 251 -8.63 3.25 10.13
CA TRP A 251 -7.30 3.44 10.73
C TRP A 251 -6.31 4.22 9.86
N MET A 252 -6.63 4.48 8.60
CA MET A 252 -5.73 5.18 7.68
C MET A 252 -5.92 6.70 7.73
N VAL A 253 -7.09 7.18 8.18
CA VAL A 253 -7.43 8.61 8.20
C VAL A 253 -7.05 9.23 9.54
N GLY A 254 -6.71 10.53 9.55
CA GLY A 254 -6.30 11.24 10.76
C GLY A 254 -4.88 10.94 11.27
N LEU A 255 -4.04 10.29 10.46
CA LEU A 255 -2.61 10.06 10.68
C LEU A 255 -1.74 11.25 10.23
#